data_AF-A0A4R8BDY1-F1
#
_entry.id   AF-A0A4R8BDY1-F1
#
_cell.length_a   1.000
_cell.length_b   1.000
_cell.length_c   1.000
_cell.angle_alpha   90.00
_cell.angle_beta   90.00
_cell.angle_gamma   90.00
#
_symmetry.space_group_name_H-M   'P 1'
#
loop_
_entity.id
_entity.type
_entity.pdbx_description
1 polymer ?
#
loop_
_entity_poly.entity_id
_entity_poly.type
_entity_poly.pdbx_seq_one_letter_code
_entity_poly.pdbx_strand_id
1 'polypeptide(L)'
;MSTDFVNNYFKASYKFPDAIVILFLASILAIDFMPYFKTAEIINVQFLYLSVINLLMGVYFYFNSNFSTIEAFQVLKRNYVPKIYLLFLFFCALSFLPAKNTALSITKFTELVISFTLFINLTILLKDKLDILYKIILVVCISAFFQAAQQLFYFKEIAKGIDTMAALSNMKGNTGNINILAASLTIKVPFLIIGIFNFTYFKRIFAVFTLIIVALVILLTGARTA
;
A
#
# COMPACT_ATOMS: atom_id res chain seq x y z
N MET A 1 31.63 38.07 -7.35
CA MET A 1 31.05 36.74 -7.59
C MET A 1 29.99 36.55 -6.52
N SER A 2 28.71 36.66 -6.88
CA SER A 2 27.62 36.71 -5.88
C SER A 2 27.52 35.40 -5.11
N THR A 3 27.29 35.50 -3.81
CA THR A 3 27.03 34.39 -2.88
C THR A 3 25.89 33.47 -3.35
N ASP A 4 25.00 33.98 -4.21
CA ASP A 4 23.91 33.22 -4.82
C ASP A 4 24.39 32.22 -5.89
N PHE A 5 25.52 32.49 -6.54
CA PHE A 5 26.07 31.57 -7.55
C PHE A 5 26.69 30.34 -6.87
N VAL A 6 27.34 30.51 -5.71
CA VAL A 6 27.95 29.41 -4.94
C VAL A 6 26.89 28.54 -4.26
N ASN A 7 25.80 29.15 -3.75
CA ASN A 7 24.73 28.39 -3.09
C ASN A 7 23.93 27.48 -4.03
N ASN A 8 23.85 27.79 -5.33
CA ASN A 8 23.14 26.96 -6.30
C ASN A 8 23.92 25.70 -6.72
N TYR A 9 25.26 25.69 -6.61
CA TYR A 9 26.07 24.51 -6.95
C TYR A 9 26.03 23.41 -5.87
N PHE A 10 25.78 23.78 -4.60
CA PHE A 10 25.80 22.83 -3.48
C PHE A 10 24.42 22.26 -3.09
N LYS A 11 23.33 22.67 -3.76
CA LYS A 11 22.00 22.10 -3.51
C LYS A 11 21.67 20.96 -4.46
N ALA A 12 22.62 20.06 -4.68
CA ALA A 12 22.29 18.74 -5.22
C ALA A 12 21.51 17.99 -4.15
N SER A 13 20.18 18.12 -4.16
CA SER A 13 19.31 17.32 -3.29
C SER A 13 19.51 15.85 -3.66
N TYR A 14 20.26 15.13 -2.83
CA TYR A 14 20.49 13.71 -3.01
C TYR A 14 19.15 12.99 -2.89
N LYS A 15 18.67 12.45 -4.02
CA LYS A 15 17.45 11.65 -4.11
C LYS A 15 17.77 10.18 -3.84
N PHE A 16 16.84 9.45 -3.23
CA PHE A 16 16.99 8.00 -3.08
C PHE A 16 17.17 7.31 -4.44
N PRO A 17 17.97 6.24 -4.55
CA PRO A 17 18.07 5.47 -5.78
C PRO A 17 16.71 4.89 -6.21
N ASP A 18 16.41 4.95 -7.51
CA ASP A 18 15.14 4.45 -8.07
C ASP A 18 14.87 2.98 -7.72
N ALA A 19 15.92 2.15 -7.77
CA ALA A 19 15.82 0.73 -7.45
C ALA A 19 15.33 0.50 -6.01
N ILE A 20 15.76 1.34 -5.07
CA ILE A 20 15.39 1.25 -3.66
C ILE A 20 13.94 1.68 -3.45
N VAL A 21 13.50 2.74 -4.15
CA VAL A 21 12.10 3.16 -4.14
C VAL A 21 11.20 2.03 -4.65
N ILE A 22 11.55 1.43 -5.79
CA ILE A 22 10.80 0.33 -6.38
C ILE A 22 10.81 -0.91 -5.46
N LEU A 23 11.95 -1.23 -4.83
CA LEU A 23 12.06 -2.35 -3.90
C LEU A 23 11.11 -2.21 -2.70
N PHE A 24 11.11 -1.05 -2.04
CA PHE A 24 10.23 -0.82 -0.90
C PHE A 24 8.76 -0.81 -1.31
N LEU A 25 8.41 -0.18 -2.44
CA LEU A 25 7.03 -0.21 -2.94
C LEU A 25 6.56 -1.62 -3.30
N ALA A 26 7.40 -2.41 -3.97
CA ALA A 26 7.09 -3.80 -4.28
C ALA A 26 6.93 -4.64 -3.00
N SER A 27 7.76 -4.39 -1.99
CA SER A 27 7.65 -5.04 -0.68
C SER A 27 6.32 -4.66 0.00
N ILE A 28 5.97 -3.38 0.04
CA ILE A 28 4.68 -2.94 0.61
C ILE A 28 3.50 -3.63 -0.10
N LEU A 29 3.52 -3.70 -1.43
CA LEU A 29 2.49 -4.39 -2.22
C LEU A 29 2.50 -5.92 -2.04
N ALA A 30 3.60 -6.50 -1.55
CA ALA A 30 3.68 -7.93 -1.28
C ALA A 30 2.80 -8.38 -0.10
N ILE A 31 2.30 -7.43 0.70
CA ILE A 31 1.35 -7.68 1.80
C ILE A 31 0.11 -8.47 1.35
N ASP A 32 -0.36 -8.23 0.13
CA ASP A 32 -1.54 -8.88 -0.45
C ASP A 32 -1.35 -10.39 -0.62
N PHE A 33 -0.10 -10.87 -0.60
CA PHE A 33 0.27 -12.28 -0.80
C PHE A 33 0.71 -12.98 0.48
N MET A 34 0.63 -12.31 1.64
CA MET A 34 0.97 -12.94 2.92
C MET A 34 0.07 -14.15 3.19
N PRO A 35 0.62 -15.31 3.62
CA PRO A 35 -0.18 -16.47 3.95
C PRO A 35 -0.80 -16.32 5.35
N TYR A 36 -1.84 -17.12 5.64
CA TYR A 36 -2.54 -17.08 6.93
C TYR A 36 -1.69 -17.56 8.13
N PHE A 37 -0.60 -18.30 7.91
CA PHE A 37 0.21 -18.95 8.97
C PHE A 37 -0.64 -19.64 10.07
N LYS A 38 -1.80 -20.22 9.71
CA LYS A 38 -2.77 -20.84 10.64
C LYS A 38 -3.27 -19.89 11.76
N THR A 39 -3.14 -18.58 11.57
CA THR A 39 -3.70 -17.58 12.48
C THR A 39 -5.20 -17.43 12.26
N ALA A 40 -5.92 -17.02 13.30
CA ALA A 40 -7.36 -16.77 13.22
C ALA A 40 -7.69 -15.59 12.28
N GLU A 41 -6.85 -14.56 12.29
CA GLU A 41 -7.02 -13.35 11.47
C GLU A 41 -5.72 -12.99 10.75
N ILE A 42 -5.77 -13.02 9.42
CA ILE A 42 -4.63 -12.67 8.56
C ILE A 42 -4.19 -11.20 8.70
N ILE A 43 -5.09 -10.32 9.13
CA ILE A 43 -4.81 -8.89 9.31
C ILE A 43 -3.64 -8.66 10.26
N ASN A 44 -3.53 -9.46 11.33
CA ASN A 44 -2.46 -9.33 12.32
C ASN A 44 -1.09 -9.68 11.71
N VAL A 45 -1.04 -10.72 10.87
CA VAL A 45 0.17 -11.10 10.12
C VAL A 45 0.58 -9.98 9.16
N GLN A 46 -0.38 -9.40 8.45
CA GLN A 46 -0.16 -8.32 7.49
C GLN A 46 0.38 -7.05 8.18
N PHE A 47 -0.15 -6.69 9.34
CA PHE A 47 0.36 -5.57 10.11
C PHE A 47 1.74 -5.84 10.72
N LEU A 48 2.01 -7.08 11.16
CA LEU A 48 3.35 -7.46 11.58
C LEU A 48 4.35 -7.31 10.42
N TYR A 49 4.00 -7.80 9.23
CA TYR A 49 4.80 -7.61 8.02
C TYR A 49 5.08 -6.13 7.73
N LEU A 50 4.03 -5.29 7.75
CA LEU A 50 4.18 -3.85 7.55
C LEU A 50 5.06 -3.19 8.62
N SER A 51 4.99 -3.64 9.88
CA SER A 51 5.85 -3.11 10.94
C SER A 51 7.33 -3.38 10.67
N VAL A 52 7.66 -4.57 10.15
CA VAL A 52 9.03 -4.93 9.75
C VAL A 52 9.48 -4.09 8.57
N ILE A 53 8.64 -3.93 7.54
CA ILE A 53 8.97 -3.07 6.39
C ILE A 53 9.18 -1.61 6.84
N ASN A 54 8.31 -1.09 7.72
CA ASN A 54 8.46 0.25 8.27
C ASN A 54 9.77 0.43 9.04
N LEU A 55 10.16 -0.56 9.83
CA LEU A 55 11.42 -0.56 10.55
C LEU A 55 12.61 -0.56 9.59
N LEU A 56 12.59 -1.42 8.56
CA LEU A 56 13.65 -1.47 7.54
C LEU A 56 13.78 -0.14 6.78
N MET A 57 12.65 0.49 6.42
CA MET A 57 12.66 1.82 5.81
C MET A 57 13.24 2.87 6.75
N GLY A 58 12.82 2.88 8.01
CA GLY A 58 13.33 3.81 9.02
C GLY A 58 14.83 3.66 9.26
N VAL A 59 15.32 2.42 9.39
CA VAL A 59 16.75 2.10 9.50
C VAL A 59 17.51 2.57 8.26
N TYR A 60 16.97 2.31 7.07
CA TYR A 60 17.57 2.76 5.84
C TYR A 60 17.66 4.30 5.78
N PHE A 61 16.60 5.02 6.14
CA PHE A 61 16.59 6.48 6.19
C PHE A 61 17.56 7.05 7.22
N TYR A 62 17.73 6.39 8.37
CA TYR A 62 18.66 6.82 9.41
C TYR A 62 20.12 6.78 8.91
N PHE A 63 20.55 5.67 8.31
CA PHE A 63 21.90 5.53 7.76
C PHE A 63 22.14 6.35 6.49
N ASN A 64 21.07 6.69 5.77
CA ASN A 64 21.11 7.51 4.56
C ASN A 64 20.54 8.90 4.80
N SER A 65 20.70 9.44 6.02
CA SER A 65 20.14 10.75 6.42
C SER A 65 20.67 11.93 5.61
N ASN A 66 21.82 11.77 4.94
CA ASN A 66 22.36 12.73 3.97
C ASN A 66 21.45 12.94 2.75
N PHE A 67 20.58 11.96 2.43
CA PHE A 67 19.54 12.09 1.42
C PHE A 67 18.32 12.77 2.05
N SER A 68 17.79 13.83 1.41
CA SER A 68 16.47 14.50 1.47
C SER A 68 15.50 14.35 2.68
N THR A 69 15.88 13.71 3.79
CA THR A 69 15.04 13.35 4.94
C THR A 69 14.69 14.60 5.73
N ILE A 70 15.67 15.49 5.97
CA ILE A 70 15.44 16.80 6.62
C ILE A 70 14.43 17.63 5.83
N GLU A 71 14.56 17.68 4.50
CA GLU A 71 13.61 18.41 3.64
C GLU A 71 12.23 17.73 3.62
N ALA A 72 12.17 16.40 3.61
CA ALA A 72 10.91 15.66 3.69
C ALA A 72 10.18 15.90 5.03
N PHE A 73 10.90 15.96 6.15
CA PHE A 73 10.33 16.33 7.44
C PHE A 73 9.79 17.76 7.47
N GLN A 74 10.42 18.71 6.77
CA GLN A 74 9.87 20.05 6.62
C GLN A 74 8.54 20.05 5.85
N VAL A 75 8.43 19.23 4.79
CA VAL A 75 7.17 19.05 4.05
C VAL A 75 6.08 18.48 4.97
N LEU A 76 6.40 17.44 5.76
CA LEU A 76 5.49 16.84 6.72
C LEU A 76 5.03 17.85 7.78
N LYS A 77 5.94 18.67 8.32
CA LYS A 77 5.62 19.69 9.33
C LYS A 77 4.71 20.80 8.77
N ARG A 78 4.87 21.16 7.50
CA ARG A 78 4.05 22.19 6.85
C ARG A 78 2.64 21.68 6.54
N ASN A 79 2.50 20.41 6.18
CA ASN A 79 1.21 19.83 5.79
C ASN A 79 0.26 19.64 6.99
N TYR A 80 -1.05 19.77 6.76
CA TYR A 80 -2.07 19.54 7.78
C TYR A 80 -2.40 18.06 7.96
N VAL A 81 -2.23 17.23 6.92
CA VAL A 81 -2.59 15.80 6.96
C VAL A 81 -1.92 15.05 8.12
N PRO A 82 -0.59 15.13 8.34
CA PRO A 82 0.05 14.44 9.46
C PRO A 82 -0.45 14.97 10.82
N LYS A 83 -0.76 16.27 10.92
CA LYS A 83 -1.25 16.90 12.15
C LYS A 83 -2.64 16.42 12.53
N ILE A 84 -3.54 16.36 11.55
CA ILE A 84 -4.90 15.84 11.73
C ILE A 84 -4.84 14.37 12.10
N TYR A 85 -3.97 13.58 11.46
CA TYR A 85 -3.80 12.18 11.82
C TYR A 85 -3.25 12.00 13.24
N LEU A 86 -2.28 12.82 13.66
CA LEU A 86 -1.78 12.82 15.04
C LEU A 86 -2.87 13.19 16.05
N LEU A 87 -3.71 14.18 15.74
CA LEU A 87 -4.87 14.53 16.56
C LEU A 87 -5.87 13.38 16.64
N PHE A 88 -6.12 12.69 15.52
CA PHE A 88 -6.95 11.49 15.49
C PHE A 88 -6.36 10.36 16.36
N LEU A 89 -5.06 10.09 16.26
CA LEU A 89 -4.37 9.11 17.13
C LEU A 89 -4.48 9.50 18.60
N PHE A 90 -4.37 10.80 18.93
CA PHE A 90 -4.57 11.27 20.30
C PHE A 90 -5.97 10.94 20.82
N PHE A 91 -7.02 11.20 20.04
CA PHE A 91 -8.38 10.81 20.42
C PHE A 91 -8.57 9.28 20.51
N CYS A 92 -7.95 8.51 19.62
CA CYS A 92 -7.97 7.05 19.71
C CYS A 92 -7.29 6.54 20.98
N ALA A 93 -6.19 7.18 21.43
CA ALA A 93 -5.53 6.81 22.67
C ALA A 93 -6.39 7.11 23.90
N LEU A 94 -7.19 8.18 23.89
CA LEU A 94 -8.15 8.46 24.97
C LEU A 94 -9.25 7.37 25.08
N SER A 95 -9.54 6.66 23.98
CA SER A 95 -10.47 5.53 23.96
C SER A 95 -10.00 4.33 24.80
N PHE A 96 -8.73 4.29 25.23
CA PHE A 96 -8.24 3.26 26.15
C PHE A 96 -8.87 3.32 27.54
N LEU A 97 -9.24 4.52 28.00
CA LEU A 97 -9.77 4.73 29.36
C LEU A 97 -11.10 3.98 29.60
N PRO A 98 -12.09 4.02 28.69
CA PRO A 98 -13.34 3.25 28.85
C PRO A 98 -13.28 1.82 28.32
N ALA A 99 -12.16 1.36 27.75
CA ALA A 99 -12.12 0.10 27.02
C ALA A 99 -12.24 -1.13 27.93
N LYS A 100 -13.32 -1.91 27.79
CA LYS A 100 -13.49 -3.19 28.50
C LYS A 100 -12.46 -4.25 28.10
N ASN A 101 -12.05 -4.24 26.83
CA ASN A 101 -11.02 -5.13 26.31
C ASN A 101 -9.80 -4.31 25.89
N THR A 102 -8.91 -4.08 26.84
CA THR A 102 -7.69 -3.29 26.66
C THR A 102 -6.76 -3.94 25.64
N ALA A 103 -6.64 -5.27 25.63
CA ALA A 103 -5.79 -5.97 24.67
C ALA A 103 -6.22 -5.73 23.22
N LEU A 104 -7.50 -5.91 22.90
CA LEU A 104 -8.03 -5.64 21.56
C LEU A 104 -7.86 -4.17 21.17
N SER A 105 -8.11 -3.26 22.10
CA SER A 105 -7.95 -1.82 21.87
C SER A 105 -6.49 -1.47 21.54
N ILE A 106 -5.52 -2.03 22.27
CA ILE A 106 -4.10 -1.84 22.01
C ILE A 106 -3.73 -2.35 20.62
N THR A 107 -4.17 -3.56 20.23
CA THR A 107 -3.90 -4.10 18.89
C THR A 107 -4.41 -3.17 17.80
N LYS A 108 -5.65 -2.68 17.88
CA LYS A 108 -6.23 -1.77 16.88
C LYS A 108 -5.54 -0.41 16.86
N PHE A 109 -5.12 0.11 18.01
CA PHE A 109 -4.32 1.31 18.06
C PHE A 109 -2.93 1.12 17.42
N THR A 110 -2.28 -0.02 17.66
CA THR A 110 -1.01 -0.37 17.01
C THR A 110 -1.15 -0.44 15.48
N GLU A 111 -2.23 -1.02 14.96
CA GLU A 111 -2.53 -1.04 13.51
C GLU A 111 -2.60 0.40 12.93
N LEU A 112 -3.23 1.34 13.64
CA LEU A 112 -3.28 2.75 13.24
C LEU A 112 -1.90 3.40 13.26
N VAL A 113 -1.08 3.15 14.30
CA VAL A 113 0.28 3.69 14.40
C VAL A 113 1.18 3.13 13.28
N ILE A 114 1.07 1.84 12.96
CA ILE A 114 1.80 1.22 11.84
C ILE A 114 1.39 1.85 10.52
N SER A 115 0.09 2.07 10.29
CA SER A 115 -0.43 2.73 9.09
C SER A 115 0.09 4.16 8.96
N PHE A 116 0.12 4.90 10.06
CA PHE A 116 0.68 6.26 10.08
C PHE A 116 2.17 6.27 9.78
N THR A 117 2.92 5.35 10.38
CA THR A 117 4.36 5.20 10.14
C THR A 117 4.64 4.89 8.67
N LEU A 118 3.81 4.03 8.06
CA LEU A 118 3.89 3.73 6.62
C LEU A 118 3.64 4.98 5.77
N PHE A 119 2.64 5.79 6.13
CA PHE A 119 2.37 7.05 5.45
C PHE A 119 3.55 8.03 5.52
N ILE A 120 4.18 8.18 6.70
CA ILE A 120 5.38 9.01 6.86
C ILE A 120 6.53 8.47 6.00
N ASN A 121 6.77 7.15 6.07
CA ASN A 121 7.82 6.47 5.32
C ASN A 121 7.64 6.61 3.80
N LEU A 122 6.42 6.46 3.29
CA LEU A 122 6.09 6.66 1.88
C LEU A 122 6.27 8.11 1.44
N THR A 123 5.90 9.07 2.29
CA THR A 123 6.08 10.50 1.99
C THR A 123 7.55 10.84 1.82
N ILE A 124 8.42 10.30 2.68
CA ILE A 124 9.87 10.47 2.59
C ILE A 124 10.41 9.77 1.34
N LEU A 125 10.01 8.51 1.09
CA LEU A 125 10.50 7.70 -0.02
C LEU A 125 10.16 8.29 -1.40
N LEU A 126 8.94 8.80 -1.55
CA LEU A 126 8.39 9.30 -2.82
C LEU A 126 8.66 10.79 -3.07
N LYS A 127 9.34 11.47 -2.14
CA LYS A 127 9.71 12.88 -2.31
C LYS A 127 10.56 13.05 -3.58
N ASP A 128 10.14 13.97 -4.45
CA ASP A 128 10.82 14.33 -5.69
C ASP A 128 11.01 13.15 -6.68
N LYS A 129 10.13 12.13 -6.63
CA LYS A 129 10.15 10.89 -7.44
C LYS A 129 9.09 10.80 -8.54
N LEU A 130 8.59 11.93 -9.02
CA LEU A 130 7.65 11.96 -10.14
C LEU A 130 8.25 11.44 -11.46
N ASP A 131 9.58 11.50 -11.61
CA ASP A 131 10.32 11.00 -12.77
C ASP A 131 10.18 9.47 -12.97
N ILE A 132 9.96 8.72 -11.88
CA ILE A 132 9.76 7.27 -11.93
C ILE A 132 8.31 6.83 -11.79
N LEU A 133 7.35 7.76 -11.86
CA LEU A 133 5.93 7.48 -11.68
C LEU A 133 5.45 6.31 -12.56
N TYR A 134 5.86 6.26 -13.83
CA TYR A 134 5.48 5.18 -14.75
C TYR A 134 6.10 3.82 -14.39
N LYS A 135 7.28 3.79 -13.75
CA LYS A 135 7.85 2.55 -13.20
C LYS A 135 7.02 2.09 -11.99
N ILE A 136 6.62 3.02 -11.12
CA ILE A 136 5.77 2.73 -9.96
C ILE A 136 4.41 2.18 -10.41
N ILE A 137 3.77 2.83 -11.38
CA ILE A 137 2.49 2.38 -11.95
C ILE A 137 2.63 0.95 -12.48
N LEU A 138 3.72 0.62 -13.18
CA LEU A 138 3.93 -0.73 -13.71
C LEU A 138 3.98 -1.78 -12.59
N VAL A 139 4.65 -1.48 -11.48
CA VAL A 139 4.70 -2.36 -10.30
C VAL A 139 3.31 -2.54 -9.70
N VAL A 140 2.51 -1.47 -9.59
CA VAL A 140 1.12 -1.54 -9.14
C VAL A 140 0.27 -2.40 -10.09
N CYS A 141 0.45 -2.26 -11.42
CA CYS A 141 -0.23 -3.09 -12.40
C CYS A 141 0.11 -4.58 -12.21
N ILE A 142 1.40 -4.90 -12.01
CA ILE A 142 1.85 -6.27 -11.78
C ILE A 142 1.23 -6.84 -10.49
N SER A 143 1.24 -6.07 -9.39
CA SER A 143 0.60 -6.47 -8.13
C SER A 143 -0.90 -6.71 -8.29
N ALA A 144 -1.62 -5.78 -8.95
CA ALA A 144 -3.05 -5.90 -9.22
C ALA A 144 -3.37 -7.16 -10.04
N PHE A 145 -2.54 -7.44 -11.05
CA PHE A 145 -2.68 -8.62 -11.90
C PHE A 145 -2.58 -9.91 -11.08
N PHE A 146 -1.50 -10.08 -10.31
CA PHE A 146 -1.31 -11.28 -9.51
C PHE A 146 -2.38 -11.45 -8.45
N GLN A 147 -2.78 -10.36 -7.78
CA GLN A 147 -3.84 -10.41 -6.79
C GLN A 147 -5.16 -10.85 -7.40
N ALA A 148 -5.59 -10.23 -8.51
CA ALA A 148 -6.84 -10.59 -9.18
C ALA A 148 -6.79 -12.01 -9.77
N ALA A 149 -5.70 -12.38 -10.45
CA ALA A 149 -5.53 -13.71 -11.04
C ALA A 149 -5.58 -14.82 -9.98
N GLN A 150 -4.91 -14.63 -8.83
CA GLN A 150 -4.97 -15.56 -7.71
C GLN A 150 -6.40 -15.74 -7.21
N GLN A 151 -7.18 -14.66 -7.10
CA GLN A 151 -8.58 -14.76 -6.65
C GLN A 151 -9.46 -15.49 -7.65
N LEU A 152 -9.27 -15.26 -8.95
CA LEU A 152 -10.02 -15.99 -9.98
C LEU A 152 -9.68 -17.48 -10.00
N PHE A 153 -8.40 -17.82 -9.84
CA PHE A 153 -7.98 -19.22 -9.74
C PHE A 153 -8.60 -19.89 -8.50
N TYR A 154 -8.54 -19.22 -7.35
CA TYR A 154 -9.14 -19.72 -6.10
C TYR A 154 -10.65 -19.92 -6.22
N PHE A 155 -11.35 -18.93 -6.79
CA PHE A 155 -12.79 -19.03 -7.05
C PHE A 155 -13.13 -20.21 -7.97
N LYS A 156 -12.38 -20.38 -9.06
CA LYS A 156 -12.55 -21.51 -9.99
C LYS A 156 -12.40 -22.86 -9.28
N GLU A 157 -11.41 -23.02 -8.41
CA GLU A 157 -11.20 -24.28 -7.70
C GLU A 157 -12.30 -24.56 -6.67
N ILE A 158 -12.78 -23.53 -5.96
CA ILE A 158 -13.88 -23.68 -5.01
C ILE A 158 -15.21 -23.98 -5.70
N ALA A 159 -15.52 -23.27 -6.79
CA ALA A 159 -16.78 -23.40 -7.51
C ALA A 159 -16.99 -24.80 -8.13
N LYS A 160 -15.94 -25.64 -8.23
CA LYS A 160 -16.08 -27.05 -8.63
C LYS A 160 -16.70 -27.93 -7.54
N GLY A 161 -16.55 -27.56 -6.27
CA GLY A 161 -16.90 -28.41 -5.14
C GLY A 161 -18.11 -27.92 -4.34
N ILE A 162 -18.55 -26.68 -4.55
CA ILE A 162 -19.70 -26.10 -3.84
C ILE A 162 -20.56 -25.25 -4.80
N ASP A 163 -21.77 -24.94 -4.35
CA ASP A 163 -22.67 -24.03 -5.04
C ASP A 163 -22.01 -22.66 -5.32
N THR A 164 -22.39 -22.03 -6.42
CA THR A 164 -21.79 -20.77 -6.89
C THR A 164 -21.99 -19.63 -5.88
N MET A 165 -23.13 -19.56 -5.19
CA MET A 165 -23.36 -18.52 -4.17
C MET A 165 -22.49 -18.74 -2.92
N ALA A 166 -22.29 -20.00 -2.55
CA ALA A 166 -21.35 -20.36 -1.49
C ALA A 166 -19.90 -20.07 -1.89
N ALA A 167 -19.53 -20.29 -3.16
CA ALA A 167 -18.21 -19.95 -3.69
C ALA A 167 -17.96 -18.44 -3.68
N LEU A 168 -18.93 -17.64 -4.14
CA LEU A 168 -18.85 -16.17 -4.13
C LEU A 168 -18.69 -15.62 -2.70
N SER A 169 -19.39 -16.20 -1.73
CA SER A 169 -19.28 -15.81 -0.32
C SER A 169 -17.91 -16.09 0.29
N ASN A 170 -17.14 -17.04 -0.28
CA ASN A 170 -15.80 -17.40 0.16
C ASN A 170 -14.68 -16.62 -0.55
N MET A 171 -15.00 -15.70 -1.48
CA MET A 171 -14.02 -14.87 -2.20
C MET A 171 -13.42 -13.74 -1.34
N LYS A 172 -12.78 -14.09 -0.22
CA LYS A 172 -12.05 -13.13 0.64
C LYS A 172 -10.54 -13.09 0.35
N GLY A 173 -10.03 -14.10 -0.34
CA GLY A 173 -8.60 -14.24 -0.62
C GLY A 173 -7.71 -14.18 0.62
N ASN A 174 -6.51 -13.64 0.44
CA ASN A 174 -5.54 -13.42 1.51
C ASN A 174 -5.80 -12.12 2.29
N THR A 175 -6.96 -11.46 2.10
CA THR A 175 -7.29 -10.24 2.85
C THR A 175 -8.13 -10.49 4.09
N GLY A 176 -8.62 -11.72 4.29
CA GLY A 176 -9.48 -12.06 5.44
C GLY A 176 -10.91 -11.56 5.32
N ASN A 177 -11.16 -10.57 4.46
CA ASN A 177 -12.46 -9.93 4.29
C ASN A 177 -12.64 -9.50 2.83
N ILE A 178 -13.73 -9.95 2.21
CA ILE A 178 -14.08 -9.63 0.82
C ILE A 178 -14.16 -8.12 0.52
N ASN A 179 -14.58 -7.31 1.50
CA ASN A 179 -14.64 -5.86 1.34
C ASN A 179 -13.24 -5.24 1.31
N ILE A 180 -12.27 -5.82 2.04
CA ILE A 180 -10.87 -5.38 2.00
C ILE A 180 -10.25 -5.77 0.66
N LEU A 181 -10.54 -6.96 0.14
CA LEU A 181 -10.14 -7.36 -1.21
C LEU A 181 -10.66 -6.38 -2.27
N ALA A 182 -11.97 -6.09 -2.26
CA ALA A 182 -12.58 -5.17 -3.21
C ALA A 182 -11.99 -3.76 -3.10
N ALA A 183 -11.78 -3.25 -1.88
CA ALA A 183 -11.16 -1.95 -1.65
C ALA A 183 -9.70 -1.91 -2.14
N SER A 184 -8.90 -2.95 -1.84
CA SER A 184 -7.50 -3.06 -2.27
C SER A 184 -7.37 -3.05 -3.79
N LEU A 185 -8.26 -3.76 -4.50
CA LEU A 185 -8.30 -3.76 -5.96
C LEU A 185 -8.79 -2.43 -6.53
N THR A 186 -9.83 -1.82 -5.95
CA THR A 186 -10.38 -0.53 -6.38
C THR A 186 -9.33 0.58 -6.30
N ILE A 187 -8.53 0.63 -5.23
CA ILE A 187 -7.46 1.63 -5.07
C ILE A 187 -6.40 1.52 -6.19
N LYS A 188 -6.21 0.32 -6.78
CA LYS A 188 -5.25 0.11 -7.88
C LYS A 188 -5.81 0.50 -9.26
N VAL A 189 -7.13 0.67 -9.40
CA VAL A 189 -7.80 1.01 -10.67
C VAL A 189 -7.31 2.34 -11.28
N PRO A 190 -7.19 3.46 -10.53
CA PRO A 190 -6.65 4.70 -11.10
C PRO A 190 -5.24 4.53 -11.70
N PHE A 191 -4.38 3.74 -11.06
CA PHE A 191 -3.04 3.45 -11.58
C PHE A 191 -3.09 2.65 -12.89
N LEU A 192 -3.98 1.66 -12.98
CA LEU A 192 -4.22 0.91 -14.22
C LEU A 192 -4.66 1.84 -15.35
N ILE A 193 -5.60 2.75 -15.08
CA ILE A 193 -6.10 3.73 -16.06
C ILE A 193 -4.96 4.64 -16.53
N ILE A 194 -4.17 5.21 -15.62
CA ILE A 194 -3.01 6.04 -15.98
C ILE A 194 -2.01 5.22 -16.81
N GLY A 195 -1.77 3.96 -16.45
CA GLY A 195 -0.93 3.05 -17.22
C GLY A 195 -1.45 2.83 -18.64
N ILE A 196 -2.76 2.67 -18.83
CA ILE A 196 -3.37 2.47 -20.16
C ILE A 196 -3.14 3.68 -21.06
N PHE A 197 -3.23 4.90 -20.54
CA PHE A 197 -3.06 6.11 -21.34
C PHE A 197 -1.60 6.44 -21.65
N ASN A 198 -0.65 6.02 -20.80
CA ASN A 198 0.74 6.45 -20.92
C ASN A 198 1.72 5.36 -21.36
N PHE A 199 1.37 4.08 -21.22
CA PHE A 199 2.24 2.98 -21.66
C PHE A 199 2.18 2.74 -23.16
N THR A 200 3.27 2.19 -23.71
CA THR A 200 3.37 1.78 -25.11
C THR A 200 3.15 0.27 -25.26
N TYR A 201 2.51 -0.13 -26.37
CA TYR A 201 2.33 -1.52 -26.83
C TYR A 201 2.04 -2.53 -25.70
N PHE A 202 3.00 -3.41 -25.40
CA PHE A 202 2.84 -4.55 -24.50
C PHE A 202 2.43 -4.14 -23.08
N LYS A 203 3.01 -3.06 -22.53
CA LYS A 203 2.67 -2.59 -21.18
C LYS A 203 1.24 -2.05 -21.12
N ARG A 204 0.78 -1.42 -22.20
CA ARG A 204 -0.61 -0.95 -22.33
C ARG A 204 -1.58 -2.12 -22.43
N ILE A 205 -1.30 -3.09 -23.29
CA ILE A 205 -2.11 -4.31 -23.42
C ILE A 205 -2.20 -5.04 -22.07
N PHE A 206 -1.07 -5.18 -21.38
CA PHE A 206 -1.03 -5.77 -20.04
C PHE A 206 -1.89 -5.00 -19.04
N ALA A 207 -1.83 -3.66 -19.03
CA ALA A 207 -2.66 -2.84 -18.14
C ALA A 207 -4.16 -2.96 -18.46
N VAL A 208 -4.55 -2.99 -19.75
CA VAL A 208 -5.95 -3.22 -20.17
C VAL A 208 -6.43 -4.60 -19.71
N PHE A 209 -5.65 -5.65 -19.97
CA PHE A 209 -6.00 -7.00 -19.55
C PHE A 209 -6.13 -7.10 -18.03
N THR A 210 -5.19 -6.49 -17.31
CA THR A 210 -5.23 -6.42 -15.84
C THR A 210 -6.49 -5.71 -15.34
N LEU A 211 -6.87 -4.59 -15.97
CA LEU A 211 -8.09 -3.87 -15.60
C LEU A 211 -9.35 -4.73 -15.77
N ILE A 212 -9.42 -5.52 -16.84
CA ILE A 212 -10.56 -6.42 -17.08
C ILE A 212 -10.67 -7.47 -15.97
N ILE A 213 -9.58 -8.16 -15.62
CA ILE A 213 -9.63 -9.18 -14.56
C ILE A 213 -9.88 -8.56 -13.18
N VAL A 214 -9.36 -7.37 -12.91
CA VAL A 214 -9.61 -6.63 -11.67
C VAL A 214 -11.08 -6.25 -11.57
N ALA A 215 -11.66 -5.69 -12.64
CA ALA A 215 -13.07 -5.36 -12.69
C ALA A 215 -13.95 -6.60 -12.51
N LEU A 216 -13.58 -7.73 -13.12
CA LEU A 216 -14.30 -8.99 -12.96
C LEU A 216 -14.29 -9.47 -11.50
N VAL A 217 -13.15 -9.45 -10.82
CA VAL A 217 -13.09 -9.81 -9.40
C VAL A 217 -13.96 -8.87 -8.56
N ILE A 218 -13.87 -7.55 -8.78
CA ILE A 218 -14.71 -6.57 -8.06
C ILE A 218 -16.20 -6.87 -8.27
N LEU A 219 -16.63 -7.13 -9.50
CA LEU A 219 -18.02 -7.48 -9.81
C LEU A 219 -18.44 -8.78 -9.13
N LEU A 220 -17.61 -9.83 -9.16
CA LEU A 220 -17.89 -11.08 -8.45
C LEU A 220 -18.03 -10.86 -6.94
N THR A 221 -17.18 -10.02 -6.34
CA THR A 221 -17.28 -9.71 -4.91
C THR A 221 -18.55 -8.94 -4.54
N GLY A 222 -19.13 -8.20 -5.49
CA GLY A 222 -20.41 -7.51 -5.35
C GLY A 222 -21.64 -8.37 -5.67
N ALA A 223 -21.53 -9.33 -6.60
CA ALA A 223 -22.65 -10.16 -7.06
C ALA A 223 -23.33 -10.98 -5.94
N ARG A 224 -22.62 -11.24 -4.84
CA ARG A 224 -23.17 -11.93 -3.66
C ARG A 224 -24.30 -11.18 -2.94
N THR A 225 -24.44 -9.86 -3.17
CA THR A 225 -25.42 -9.03 -2.46
C THR A 225 -26.74 -8.87 -3.23
N ALA A 226 -26.84 -9.47 -4.42
CA ALA A 226 -28.01 -9.42 -5.29
C ALA A 226 -28.88 -10.67 -5.13
#